data_AF-A0A134A9F4-F1
#
_entry.id   AF-A0A134A9F4-F1
#
_cell.length_a   1.000
_cell.length_b   1.000
_cell.length_c   1.000
_cell.angle_alpha   90.00
_cell.angle_beta   90.00
_cell.angle_gamma   90.00
#
_symmetry.space_group_name_H-M   'P 1'
#
loop_
_entity.id
_entity.type
_entity.pdbx_description
1 polymer ?
#
loop_
_entity_poly.entity_id
_entity_poly.type
_entity_poly.pdbx_seq_one_letter_code
_entity_poly.pdbx_strand_id
1 'polypeptide(L)'
;GDHEAVADDSVSIVDSVSYTGLTPGKEYTLTGTLVDKEAGKPIQSDGRDVTSTVAFTPEAPSGSVDVTFEFDGSALGGHAVVVFESLKQDGEEVASHADIDDEGQTVELVPPETPPATPPSEEHDGGKLPQTGDTASLLPAGLATAAAACVAAAVAIRRGKGVGADGEVDDEAVVEA
;
A
#
# COMPACT_ATOMS: atom_id res chain seq x y z
N GLY A 1 -17.48 -3.57 4.53
CA GLY A 1 -17.32 -5.02 4.33
C GLY A 1 -15.95 -5.35 4.85
N ASP A 2 -15.66 -6.58 5.19
CA ASP A 2 -14.32 -6.92 5.65
C ASP A 2 -13.42 -6.90 4.41
N HIS A 3 -12.53 -5.90 4.31
CA HIS A 3 -11.64 -5.68 3.18
C HIS A 3 -10.36 -6.47 3.42
N GLU A 4 -10.32 -7.74 2.99
CA GLU A 4 -9.17 -8.62 3.17
C GLU A 4 -8.54 -9.00 1.82
N ALA A 5 -7.21 -9.11 1.79
CA ALA A 5 -6.46 -9.69 0.68
C ALA A 5 -5.40 -10.67 1.21
N VAL A 6 -5.12 -11.73 0.46
CA VAL A 6 -4.09 -12.71 0.85
C VAL A 6 -2.71 -12.12 0.55
N ALA A 7 -1.80 -12.17 1.52
CA ALA A 7 -0.43 -11.70 1.42
C ALA A 7 0.46 -12.71 0.65
N ASP A 8 0.28 -12.80 -0.66
CA ASP A 8 1.09 -13.63 -1.57
C ASP A 8 2.10 -12.80 -2.39
N ASP A 9 2.81 -13.44 -3.31
CA ASP A 9 3.81 -12.81 -4.17
C ASP A 9 3.22 -11.86 -5.24
N SER A 10 1.89 -11.79 -5.37
CA SER A 10 1.20 -10.98 -6.37
C SER A 10 -0.16 -10.51 -5.86
N VAL A 11 -0.14 -9.53 -4.95
CA VAL A 11 -1.36 -8.91 -4.42
C VAL A 11 -1.87 -7.86 -5.39
N SER A 12 -3.18 -7.84 -5.63
CA SER A 12 -3.86 -6.80 -6.40
C SER A 12 -4.93 -6.10 -5.56
N ILE A 13 -4.83 -4.77 -5.45
CA ILE A 13 -5.81 -3.91 -4.78
C ILE A 13 -6.33 -2.93 -5.82
N VAL A 14 -7.65 -2.79 -5.92
CA VAL A 14 -8.30 -1.78 -6.76
C VAL A 14 -8.99 -0.80 -5.84
N ASP A 15 -8.59 0.45 -5.94
CA ASP A 15 -9.20 1.57 -5.27
C ASP A 15 -10.05 2.37 -6.26
N SER A 16 -11.26 2.78 -5.88
CA SER A 16 -12.20 3.49 -6.76
C SER A 16 -12.43 4.89 -6.24
N VAL A 17 -11.69 5.85 -6.77
CA VAL A 17 -11.66 7.22 -6.28
C VAL A 17 -12.75 8.04 -6.94
N SER A 18 -13.70 8.50 -6.14
CA SER A 18 -14.69 9.50 -6.53
C SER A 18 -14.08 10.89 -6.50
N TYR A 19 -14.44 11.73 -7.47
CA TYR A 19 -14.01 13.13 -7.52
C TYR A 19 -15.18 14.08 -7.71
N THR A 20 -15.01 15.31 -7.22
CA THR A 20 -15.89 16.45 -7.51
C THR A 20 -15.08 17.73 -7.71
N GLY A 21 -15.69 18.76 -8.30
CA GLY A 21 -15.05 20.07 -8.50
C GLY A 21 -13.99 20.10 -9.61
N LEU A 22 -13.89 19.06 -10.45
CA LEU A 22 -12.93 19.06 -11.56
C LEU A 22 -13.46 19.83 -12.77
N THR A 23 -12.54 20.33 -13.60
CA THR A 23 -12.91 21.02 -14.85
C THR A 23 -12.95 20.01 -16.01
N PRO A 24 -14.10 19.80 -16.67
CA PRO A 24 -14.18 18.90 -17.82
C PRO A 24 -13.20 19.28 -18.93
N GLY A 25 -12.56 18.28 -19.53
CA GLY A 25 -11.61 18.49 -20.63
C GLY A 25 -10.21 18.96 -20.22
N LYS A 26 -9.92 19.06 -18.91
CA LYS A 26 -8.57 19.26 -18.37
C LYS A 26 -7.94 17.93 -17.99
N GLU A 27 -6.64 17.77 -18.23
CA GLU A 27 -5.93 16.56 -17.82
C GLU A 27 -5.54 16.67 -16.34
N TYR A 28 -5.79 15.59 -15.61
CA TYR A 28 -5.40 15.41 -14.23
C TYR A 28 -4.57 14.14 -14.07
N THR A 29 -3.73 14.11 -13.05
CA THR A 29 -2.95 12.93 -12.66
C THR A 29 -3.29 12.56 -11.23
N LEU A 30 -3.92 11.40 -11.05
CA LEU A 30 -4.19 10.80 -9.75
C LEU A 30 -3.05 9.83 -9.41
N THR A 31 -2.47 9.97 -8.23
CA THR A 31 -1.48 9.03 -7.70
C THR A 31 -1.98 8.47 -6.39
N GLY A 32 -2.13 7.15 -6.34
CA GLY A 32 -2.38 6.41 -5.12
C GLY A 32 -1.08 5.84 -4.54
N THR A 33 -0.99 5.74 -3.22
CA THR A 33 0.16 5.17 -2.48
C THR A 33 -0.36 4.25 -1.38
N LEU A 34 0.12 3.01 -1.32
CA LEU A 34 -0.20 2.12 -0.21
C LEU A 34 0.70 2.40 1.00
N VAL A 35 0.07 2.64 2.15
CA VAL A 35 0.72 3.00 3.42
C VAL A 35 0.42 1.92 4.45
N ASP A 36 1.45 1.43 5.13
CA ASP A 36 1.28 0.53 6.27
C ASP A 36 0.64 1.30 7.44
N LYS A 37 -0.51 0.81 7.93
CA LYS A 37 -1.32 1.47 8.95
C LYS A 37 -0.58 1.61 10.28
N GLU A 38 0.22 0.61 10.67
CA GLU A 38 0.96 0.62 11.93
C GLU A 38 2.18 1.54 11.86
N ALA A 39 2.95 1.46 10.77
CA ALA A 39 4.19 2.20 10.60
C ALA A 39 3.98 3.64 10.10
N GLY A 40 2.83 3.94 9.48
CA GLY A 40 2.51 5.22 8.87
C GLY A 40 3.47 5.59 7.73
N LYS A 41 3.96 4.58 6.99
CA LYS A 41 4.96 4.72 5.92
C LYS A 41 4.50 3.96 4.69
N PRO A 42 4.87 4.42 3.48
CA PRO A 42 4.63 3.64 2.27
C PRO A 42 5.19 2.23 2.40
N ILE A 43 4.40 1.23 2.00
CA ILE A 43 4.92 -0.13 1.85
C ILE A 43 5.91 -0.17 0.67
N GLN A 44 6.87 -1.08 0.75
CA GLN A 44 7.88 -1.22 -0.29
C GLN A 44 7.80 -2.59 -0.97
N SER A 45 7.84 -2.58 -2.29
CA SER A 45 8.02 -3.76 -3.14
C SER A 45 9.26 -3.55 -4.00
N ASP A 46 10.18 -4.51 -4.00
CA ASP A 46 11.48 -4.41 -4.70
C ASP A 46 12.28 -3.12 -4.38
N GLY A 47 12.19 -2.65 -3.14
CA GLY A 47 12.88 -1.44 -2.67
C GLY A 47 12.33 -0.13 -3.24
N ARG A 48 11.11 -0.12 -3.79
CA ARG A 48 10.38 1.08 -4.21
C ARG A 48 9.04 1.14 -3.49
N ASP A 49 8.56 2.35 -3.24
CA ASP A 49 7.23 2.57 -2.68
C ASP A 49 6.16 2.02 -3.64
N VAL A 50 5.13 1.39 -3.09
CA VAL A 50 4.01 0.87 -3.90
C VAL A 50 3.06 2.02 -4.22
N THR A 51 3.20 2.55 -5.43
CA THR A 51 2.41 3.66 -5.96
C THR A 51 1.79 3.28 -7.30
N SER A 52 0.60 3.79 -7.59
CA SER A 52 -0.03 3.67 -8.91
C SER A 52 -0.50 5.05 -9.38
N THR A 53 -0.31 5.34 -10.66
CA THR A 53 -0.58 6.65 -11.24
C THR A 53 -1.48 6.52 -12.47
N VAL A 54 -2.56 7.28 -12.49
CA VAL A 54 -3.52 7.34 -13.60
C VAL A 54 -3.65 8.78 -14.07
N ALA A 55 -3.39 9.01 -15.36
CA ALA A 55 -3.73 10.26 -16.02
C ALA A 55 -5.11 10.13 -16.67
N PHE A 56 -6.00 11.10 -16.44
CA PHE A 56 -7.35 11.09 -16.98
C PHE A 56 -7.83 12.50 -17.31
N THR A 57 -8.86 12.58 -18.15
CA THR A 57 -9.54 13.82 -18.51
C THR A 57 -11.03 13.62 -18.24
N PRO A 58 -11.60 14.24 -17.19
CA PRO A 58 -12.99 14.04 -16.84
C PRO A 58 -13.92 14.68 -17.89
N GLU A 59 -15.04 14.02 -18.17
CA GLU A 59 -16.10 14.54 -19.06
C GLU A 59 -17.14 15.38 -18.31
N ALA A 60 -17.19 15.24 -16.98
CA ALA A 60 -18.08 15.96 -16.07
C ALA A 60 -17.30 16.41 -14.81
N PRO A 61 -17.79 17.40 -14.04
CA PRO A 61 -17.10 17.86 -12.84
C PRO A 61 -16.98 16.82 -11.73
N SER A 62 -17.77 15.75 -11.82
CA SER A 62 -17.81 14.66 -10.85
C SER A 62 -17.85 13.31 -11.56
N GLY A 63 -17.21 12.31 -10.98
CA GLY A 63 -17.16 10.94 -11.50
C GLY A 63 -16.29 10.06 -10.60
N SER A 64 -15.81 8.95 -11.14
CA SER A 64 -14.84 8.09 -10.46
C SER A 64 -13.73 7.62 -11.40
N VAL A 65 -12.59 7.24 -10.82
CA VAL A 65 -11.44 6.64 -11.49
C VAL A 65 -10.95 5.48 -10.65
N ASP A 66 -10.71 4.33 -11.28
CA ASP A 66 -10.10 3.18 -10.60
C ASP A 66 -8.57 3.27 -10.66
N VAL A 67 -7.92 3.04 -9.53
CA VAL A 67 -6.48 2.96 -9.35
C VAL A 67 -6.13 1.54 -8.94
N THR A 68 -5.32 0.85 -9.74
CA THR A 68 -4.92 -0.54 -9.46
C THR A 68 -3.48 -0.61 -8.99
N PHE A 69 -3.26 -1.31 -7.88
CA PHE A 69 -1.96 -1.62 -7.31
C PHE A 69 -1.66 -3.10 -7.51
N GLU A 70 -0.43 -3.41 -7.93
CA GLU A 70 0.10 -4.76 -8.02
C GLU A 70 1.46 -4.78 -7.35
N PHE A 71 1.65 -5.65 -6.36
CA PHE A 71 2.89 -5.71 -5.56
C PHE A 71 3.12 -7.09 -4.94
N ASP A 72 4.38 -7.34 -4.53
CA ASP A 72 4.72 -8.52 -3.73
C ASP A 72 4.32 -8.25 -2.26
N GLY A 73 3.27 -8.92 -1.81
CA GLY A 73 2.73 -8.83 -0.45
C GLY A 73 3.23 -9.92 0.48
N SER A 74 4.13 -10.81 0.04
CA SER A 74 4.50 -12.03 0.77
C SER A 74 5.10 -11.77 2.16
N ALA A 75 5.68 -10.58 2.36
CA ALA A 75 6.24 -10.13 3.63
C ALA A 75 5.27 -9.33 4.51
N LEU A 76 4.04 -9.09 4.06
CA LEU A 76 3.06 -8.21 4.69
C LEU A 76 1.90 -8.97 5.36
N GLY A 77 2.01 -10.29 5.52
CA GLY A 77 1.01 -11.08 6.24
C GLY A 77 0.83 -10.60 7.68
N GLY A 78 -0.41 -10.28 8.05
CA GLY A 78 -0.81 -9.71 9.33
C GLY A 78 -0.77 -8.18 9.40
N HIS A 79 -0.37 -7.50 8.34
CA HIS A 79 -0.38 -6.04 8.26
C HIS A 79 -1.73 -5.53 7.74
N ALA A 80 -2.02 -4.26 8.03
CA ALA A 80 -3.11 -3.53 7.38
C ALA A 80 -2.50 -2.38 6.56
N VAL A 81 -3.02 -2.18 5.36
CA VAL A 81 -2.60 -1.10 4.46
C VAL A 81 -3.76 -0.15 4.21
N VAL A 82 -3.45 1.12 4.00
CA VAL A 82 -4.40 2.18 3.66
C VAL A 82 -3.94 2.86 2.39
N VAL A 83 -4.87 3.21 1.51
CA VAL A 83 -4.56 3.95 0.28
C VAL A 83 -4.58 5.44 0.57
N PHE A 84 -3.56 6.18 0.11
CA PHE A 84 -3.53 7.63 0.09
C PHE A 84 -3.51 8.14 -1.35
N GLU A 85 -4.31 9.17 -1.64
CA GLU A 85 -4.50 9.75 -2.97
C GLU A 85 -3.98 11.18 -3.03
N SER A 86 -3.32 11.52 -4.16
CA SER A 86 -2.95 12.88 -4.53
C SER A 86 -3.39 13.13 -5.97
N LEU A 87 -4.23 14.14 -6.16
CA LEU A 87 -4.69 14.59 -7.47
C LEU A 87 -3.93 15.86 -7.87
N LYS A 88 -3.34 15.83 -9.06
CA LYS A 88 -2.58 16.96 -9.61
C LYS A 88 -3.15 17.46 -10.93
N GLN A 89 -3.10 18.76 -11.11
CA GLN A 89 -3.32 19.43 -12.40
C GLN A 89 -2.10 20.28 -12.73
N ASP A 90 -1.56 20.17 -13.94
CA ASP A 90 -0.39 20.94 -14.38
C ASP A 90 0.84 20.85 -13.43
N GLY A 91 0.95 19.72 -12.71
CA GLY A 91 2.02 19.45 -11.74
C GLY A 91 1.79 20.01 -10.32
N GLU A 92 0.71 20.74 -10.09
CA GLU A 92 0.30 21.24 -8.77
C GLU A 92 -0.76 20.34 -8.15
N GLU A 93 -0.65 20.06 -6.86
CA GLU A 93 -1.66 19.29 -6.12
C GLU A 93 -2.90 20.14 -5.89
N VAL A 94 -4.05 19.62 -6.33
CA VAL A 94 -5.34 20.31 -6.26
C VAL A 94 -6.30 19.65 -5.28
N ALA A 95 -6.13 18.35 -5.00
CA ALA A 95 -6.87 17.61 -3.99
C ALA A 95 -6.05 16.41 -3.48
N SER A 96 -6.35 15.94 -2.28
CA SER A 96 -5.73 14.74 -1.69
C SER A 96 -6.65 14.12 -0.66
N HIS A 97 -6.63 12.80 -0.55
CA HIS A 97 -7.20 12.05 0.56
C HIS A 97 -6.09 11.24 1.20
N ALA A 98 -5.88 11.43 2.50
CA ALA A 98 -4.73 10.87 3.21
C ALA A 98 -5.06 10.68 4.68
N ASP A 99 -6.05 9.84 4.95
CA ASP A 99 -6.49 9.48 6.30
C ASP A 99 -6.08 8.05 6.63
N ILE A 100 -5.11 7.89 7.53
CA ILE A 100 -4.60 6.57 7.96
C ILE A 100 -5.65 5.77 8.76
N ASP A 101 -6.67 6.44 9.28
CA ASP A 101 -7.73 5.83 10.07
C ASP A 101 -8.98 5.51 9.23
N ASP A 102 -8.95 5.74 7.91
CA ASP A 102 -10.05 5.45 7.01
C ASP A 102 -10.30 3.93 6.88
N GLU A 103 -11.34 3.45 7.54
CA GLU A 103 -11.75 2.05 7.50
C GLU A 103 -12.27 1.63 6.11
N GLY A 104 -12.79 2.56 5.30
CA GLY A 104 -13.24 2.29 3.94
C GLY A 104 -12.11 2.00 2.97
N GLN A 105 -10.92 2.53 3.26
CA GLN A 105 -9.70 2.37 2.47
C GLN A 105 -8.66 1.48 3.14
N THR A 106 -8.98 0.89 4.29
CA THR A 106 -8.12 -0.06 4.97
C THR A 106 -8.32 -1.46 4.39
N VAL A 107 -7.25 -2.12 3.95
CA VAL A 107 -7.22 -3.52 3.55
C VAL A 107 -6.34 -4.31 4.52
N GLU A 108 -6.87 -5.38 5.09
CA GLU A 108 -6.11 -6.33 5.90
C GLU A 108 -5.43 -7.37 5.00
N LEU A 109 -4.11 -7.53 5.15
CA LEU A 109 -3.31 -8.50 4.42
C LEU A 109 -3.19 -9.78 5.26
N VAL A 110 -4.01 -10.78 4.97
CA VAL A 110 -4.02 -12.04 5.74
C VAL A 110 -2.92 -12.98 5.23
N PRO A 111 -2.20 -13.69 6.13
CA PRO A 111 -1.23 -14.69 5.71
C PRO A 111 -1.88 -15.77 4.84
N PRO A 112 -1.17 -16.35 3.85
CA PRO A 112 -1.68 -17.48 3.10
C PRO A 112 -1.98 -18.63 4.05
N GLU A 113 -3.14 -19.28 3.88
CA GLU A 113 -3.47 -20.45 4.70
C GLU A 113 -2.44 -21.55 4.46
N THR A 114 -1.63 -21.86 5.47
CA THR A 114 -0.85 -23.10 5.46
C THR A 114 -1.84 -24.25 5.38
N PRO A 115 -1.74 -25.17 4.40
CA PRO A 115 -2.56 -26.37 4.44
C PRO A 115 -2.34 -27.06 5.80
N PRO A 116 -3.39 -27.57 6.45
CA PRO A 116 -3.25 -28.22 7.74
C PRO A 116 -2.18 -29.30 7.58
N ALA A 117 -1.16 -29.27 8.45
CA ALA A 117 -0.16 -30.32 8.49
C ALA A 117 -0.91 -31.64 8.60
N THR A 118 -0.85 -32.46 7.56
CA THR A 118 -1.41 -33.80 7.59
C THR A 118 -0.80 -34.47 8.82
N PRO A 119 -1.59 -34.89 9.84
CA PRO A 119 -1.00 -35.65 10.92
C PRO A 119 -0.31 -36.86 10.28
N PRO A 120 0.90 -37.23 10.69
CA PRO A 120 1.54 -38.43 10.15
C PRO A 120 0.56 -39.58 10.38
N SER A 121 0.12 -40.22 9.30
CA SER A 121 -0.66 -41.46 9.39
C SER A 121 0.09 -42.40 10.33
N GLU A 122 -0.58 -42.79 11.42
CA GLU A 122 -0.05 -43.77 12.36
C GLU A 122 0.16 -45.10 11.61
N GLU A 123 1.39 -45.36 11.18
CA GLU A 123 1.81 -46.70 10.76
C GLU A 123 1.84 -47.59 12.01
N HIS A 124 0.95 -48.59 12.02
CA HIS A 124 0.95 -49.66 12.99
C HIS A 124 2.18 -50.58 12.83
N ASP A 125 2.96 -50.62 13.92
CA ASP A 125 3.68 -51.75 14.53
C ASP A 125 4.58 -52.65 13.66
N GLY A 126 5.89 -52.63 13.98
CA GLY A 126 6.83 -53.62 13.44
C GLY A 126 8.31 -53.53 13.84
N GLY A 127 8.65 -53.35 15.13
CA GLY A 127 9.87 -53.96 15.70
C GLY A 127 11.10 -53.07 16.08
N LYS A 128 11.34 -52.94 17.40
CA LYS A 128 12.56 -53.36 18.18
C LYS A 128 13.94 -52.79 17.68
N LEU A 129 14.83 -52.06 18.38
CA LEU A 129 15.27 -51.76 19.78
C LEU A 129 16.08 -50.42 19.81
N PRO A 130 16.45 -49.85 20.99
CA PRO A 130 17.04 -48.51 21.12
C PRO A 130 18.59 -48.48 21.18
N GLN A 131 19.21 -47.31 20.96
CA GLN A 131 20.46 -46.92 21.66
C GLN A 131 20.75 -45.40 21.60
N THR A 132 21.17 -44.86 22.75
CA THR A 132 21.57 -43.48 23.04
C THR A 132 23.04 -43.20 22.70
N GLY A 133 23.40 -41.93 22.50
CA GLY A 133 24.79 -41.50 22.42
C GLY A 133 24.97 -40.00 22.15
N ASP A 134 25.03 -39.20 23.21
CA ASP A 134 25.56 -37.83 23.24
C ASP A 134 26.93 -37.70 22.54
N THR A 135 27.20 -36.55 21.89
CA THR A 135 28.36 -35.66 22.22
C THR A 135 28.52 -34.49 21.23
N ALA A 136 28.46 -33.28 21.81
CA ALA A 136 29.29 -32.09 21.56
C ALA A 136 29.63 -31.63 20.11
N SER A 137 29.33 -30.36 19.80
CA SER A 137 30.39 -29.33 19.76
C SER A 137 29.82 -27.90 19.62
N LEU A 138 30.50 -26.97 20.30
CA LEU A 138 30.22 -25.55 20.46
C LEU A 138 30.78 -24.67 19.31
N LEU A 139 29.98 -23.67 18.87
CA LEU A 139 30.29 -22.23 18.58
C LEU A 139 31.36 -21.87 17.48
N PRO A 140 31.52 -20.59 17.00
CA PRO A 140 30.84 -19.32 17.30
C PRO A 140 30.42 -18.43 16.07
N ALA A 141 29.82 -17.28 16.43
CA ALA A 141 29.44 -16.04 15.74
C ALA A 141 30.14 -15.57 14.44
N GLY A 142 29.36 -14.88 13.59
CA GLY A 142 29.83 -13.97 12.54
C GLY A 142 28.95 -12.71 12.43
N LEU A 143 29.46 -11.60 12.95
CA LEU A 143 28.95 -10.23 12.92
C LEU A 143 29.31 -9.56 11.58
N ALA A 144 28.38 -8.84 10.93
CA ALA A 144 28.74 -7.76 10.01
C ALA A 144 27.60 -6.73 9.84
N THR A 145 27.93 -5.49 10.16
CA THR A 145 27.15 -4.24 10.09
C THR A 145 27.38 -3.49 8.77
N ALA A 146 26.38 -2.77 8.25
CA ALA A 146 26.46 -1.44 7.58
C ALA A 146 25.06 -1.13 6.97
N ALA A 147 24.29 -0.09 7.31
CA ALA A 147 24.45 1.37 7.40
C ALA A 147 24.16 2.15 6.08
N ALA A 148 23.13 3.00 6.16
CA ALA A 148 22.81 4.24 5.42
C ALA A 148 22.35 4.11 3.94
N ALA A 149 21.41 4.91 3.42
CA ALA A 149 20.98 6.26 3.80
C ALA A 149 19.53 6.55 3.37
N CYS A 150 18.77 7.22 4.25
CA CYS A 150 17.50 7.86 3.95
C CYS A 150 17.74 9.12 3.10
N VAL A 151 16.94 9.33 2.06
CA VAL A 151 16.73 10.67 1.47
C VAL A 151 15.23 10.93 1.46
N ALA A 152 14.77 11.62 2.50
CA ALA A 152 13.48 12.28 2.52
C ALA A 152 13.61 13.60 1.75
N ALA A 153 12.85 13.77 0.67
CA ALA A 153 12.64 15.07 0.05
C ALA A 153 11.22 15.55 0.41
N ALA A 154 11.12 16.30 1.50
CA ALA A 154 9.92 17.06 1.84
C ALA A 154 9.73 18.18 0.80
N VAL A 155 8.62 18.14 0.08
CA VAL A 155 8.18 19.27 -0.74
C VAL A 155 7.51 20.29 0.18
N ALA A 156 8.18 21.43 0.38
CA ALA A 156 7.64 22.57 1.08
C ALA A 156 6.66 23.31 0.16
N ILE A 157 5.37 23.29 0.49
CA ILE A 157 4.35 24.13 -0.16
C ILE A 157 4.64 25.60 0.18
N ARG A 158 5.15 26.35 -0.81
CA ARG A 158 5.11 27.82 -0.79
C ARG A 158 3.79 28.25 -1.42
N ARG A 159 2.86 28.72 -0.60
CA ARG A 159 1.65 29.42 -1.04
C ARG A 159 2.02 30.66 -1.86
N GLY A 160 1.97 30.54 -3.17
CA GLY A 160 2.04 31.66 -4.11
C GLY A 160 0.66 32.26 -4.32
N LYS A 161 0.37 33.33 -3.59
CA LYS A 161 -0.85 34.13 -3.76
C LYS A 161 -0.77 34.90 -5.08
N GLY A 162 -1.37 34.36 -6.14
CA GLY A 162 -1.62 35.03 -7.41
C GLY A 162 -3.06 35.53 -7.47
N VAL A 163 -3.23 36.85 -7.43
CA VAL A 163 -4.51 37.53 -7.65
C VAL A 163 -4.83 37.52 -9.14
N GLY A 164 -5.95 36.90 -9.51
CA GLY A 164 -6.64 37.02 -10.79
C GLY A 164 -8.13 37.03 -10.50
N ALA A 165 -8.86 37.93 -11.14
CA ALA A 165 -10.18 38.37 -10.71
C ALA A 165 -11.25 37.97 -11.73
N ASP A 166 -12.05 36.98 -11.38
CA ASP A 166 -13.42 36.80 -11.83
C ASP A 166 -14.07 35.75 -10.92
N GLY A 167 -15.21 36.09 -10.33
CA GLY A 167 -15.92 35.21 -9.41
C GLY A 167 -16.65 34.12 -10.18
N GLU A 168 -15.93 33.08 -10.56
CA GLU A 168 -16.46 31.72 -10.61
C GLU A 168 -16.44 31.22 -9.16
N VAL A 169 -17.49 30.52 -8.73
CA VAL A 169 -17.41 29.79 -7.46
C VAL A 169 -16.57 28.57 -7.80
N ASP A 170 -15.24 28.66 -7.61
CA ASP A 170 -14.36 27.51 -7.72
C ASP A 170 -14.84 26.48 -6.69
N ASP A 171 -15.61 25.49 -7.16
CA ASP A 171 -15.93 24.30 -6.37
C ASP A 171 -14.58 23.64 -6.09
N GLU A 172 -14.17 23.61 -4.82
CA GLU A 172 -12.89 23.06 -4.41
C GLU A 172 -12.79 21.61 -4.91
N ALA A 173 -11.69 21.27 -5.58
CA ALA A 173 -11.48 19.91 -6.03
C ALA A 173 -11.41 18.99 -4.80
N VAL A 174 -12.16 17.88 -4.85
CA VAL A 174 -12.19 16.88 -3.78
C VAL A 174 -12.00 15.50 -4.42
N VAL A 175 -11.27 14.63 -3.73
CA VAL A 175 -11.14 13.21 -4.02
C VAL A 175 -11.45 12.43 -2.75
N GLU A 176 -12.22 11.36 -2.85
CA GLU A 176 -12.62 10.47 -1.75
C GLU A 176 -12.78 9.06 -2.34
N ALA A 177 -12.53 8.00 -1.56
CA ALA A 177 -12.78 6.62 -1.97
C ALA A 177 -13.61 5.87 -0.92
#